data_AF-A0AAD9B3C6-F1
#
_entry.id   AF-A0AAD9B3C6-F1
#
_cell.length_a   1.000
_cell.length_b   1.000
_cell.length_c   1.000
_cell.angle_alpha   90.00
_cell.angle_beta   90.00
_cell.angle_gamma   90.00
#
_symmetry.space_group_name_H-M   'P 1'
#
loop_
_entity.id
_entity.type
_entity.pdbx_description
1 polymer ?
#
loop_
_entity_poly.entity_id
_entity_poly.type
_entity_poly.pdbx_seq_one_letter_code
_entity_poly.pdbx_strand_id
1 'polypeptide(L)'
;MLLLSQDYGKHLLGVEDLLQKHALVEADISIQADRVKAVSSNATRFSVSDAGYKPCDPQVIEDRVSHLEFCYQELTQLAAERRARLEESRRLWKFFWDMAEEEGWIREKEQILSSLENAKDLTGSLRLLSQQRALEHEMSGRTDS
;
A
#
# COMPACT_ATOMS: atom_id res chain seq x y z
N MET A 1 13.62 2.81 14.48
CA MET A 1 13.14 1.50 14.00
C MET A 1 12.05 1.77 12.97
N LEU A 2 12.28 1.47 11.68
CA LEU A 2 11.39 1.88 10.56
C LEU A 2 9.96 1.35 10.70
N LEU A 3 9.79 0.19 11.31
CA LEU A 3 8.48 -0.45 11.53
C LEU A 3 7.60 0.31 12.53
N LEU A 4 8.19 0.99 13.51
CA LEU A 4 7.48 1.79 14.51
C LEU A 4 7.22 3.23 14.06
N SER A 5 7.61 3.59 12.84
CA SER A 5 7.35 4.94 12.32
C SER A 5 5.84 5.20 12.25
N GLN A 6 5.40 6.39 12.62
CA GLN A 6 4.01 6.81 12.43
C GLN A 6 3.87 7.74 11.21
N ASP A 7 4.90 7.82 10.37
CA ASP A 7 4.80 8.47 9.08
C ASP A 7 4.12 7.54 8.08
N TYR A 8 2.95 7.99 7.62
CA TYR A 8 2.11 7.34 6.61
C TYR A 8 1.98 8.17 5.33
N GLY A 9 2.75 9.25 5.20
CA GLY A 9 2.77 10.14 4.04
C GLY A 9 1.66 11.19 4.04
N LYS A 10 1.93 12.29 3.32
CA LYS A 10 1.10 13.52 3.31
C LYS A 10 0.41 13.81 1.98
N HIS A 11 0.57 12.91 1.01
CA HIS A 11 -0.02 12.96 -0.33
C HIS A 11 0.25 11.62 -1.02
N LEU A 12 -0.49 11.34 -2.12
CA LEU A 12 -0.45 10.05 -2.82
C LEU A 12 0.98 9.59 -3.16
N LEU A 13 1.78 10.43 -3.82
CA LEU A 13 3.16 10.10 -4.19
C LEU A 13 4.05 9.73 -2.98
N GLY A 14 3.85 10.41 -1.85
CA GLY A 14 4.62 10.15 -0.63
C GLY A 14 4.25 8.81 0.00
N VAL A 15 2.97 8.44 -0.04
CA VAL A 15 2.53 7.12 0.45
C VAL A 15 3.04 6.00 -0.46
N GLU A 16 3.04 6.19 -1.78
CA GLU A 16 3.59 5.21 -2.73
C GLU A 16 5.10 4.97 -2.51
N ASP A 17 5.88 6.03 -2.30
CA ASP A 17 7.31 5.91 -1.97
C ASP A 17 7.53 5.18 -0.62
N LEU A 18 6.71 5.48 0.40
CA LEU A 18 6.76 4.77 1.67
C LEU A 18 6.40 3.27 1.53
N LEU A 19 5.40 2.94 0.70
CA LEU A 19 5.04 1.56 0.40
C LEU A 19 6.16 0.82 -0.34
N GLN A 20 6.81 1.47 -1.30
CA GLN A 20 7.96 0.88 -2.01
C GLN A 20 9.12 0.60 -1.07
N LYS A 21 9.47 1.57 -0.20
CA LYS A 21 10.50 1.37 0.82
C LYS A 21 10.13 0.28 1.81
N HIS A 22 8.86 0.21 2.23
CA HIS A 22 8.38 -0.83 3.14
C HIS A 22 8.44 -2.21 2.50
N ALA A 23 8.16 -2.34 1.21
CA ALA A 23 8.29 -3.61 0.49
C ALA A 23 9.74 -4.16 0.51
N LEU A 24 10.75 -3.28 0.48
CA LEU A 24 12.15 -3.70 0.65
C LEU A 24 12.40 -4.24 2.06
N VAL A 25 11.85 -3.58 3.09
CA VAL A 25 11.95 -4.06 4.47
C VAL A 25 11.26 -5.42 4.63
N GLU A 26 10.10 -5.63 4.02
CA GLU A 26 9.40 -6.92 4.04
C GLU A 26 10.21 -8.02 3.34
N ALA A 27 10.87 -7.71 2.22
CA ALA A 27 11.76 -8.64 1.54
C ALA A 27 12.96 -9.02 2.43
N ASP A 28 13.59 -8.05 3.09
CA ASP A 28 14.71 -8.29 4.02
C ASP A 28 14.28 -9.16 5.21
N ILE A 29 13.08 -8.91 5.77
CA ILE A 29 12.50 -9.75 6.83
C ILE A 29 12.29 -11.18 6.34
N SER A 30 11.75 -11.35 5.13
CA SER A 30 11.56 -12.68 4.53
C SER A 30 12.88 -13.43 4.31
N ILE A 31 13.96 -12.74 3.92
CA ILE A 31 15.29 -13.36 3.78
C ILE A 31 15.80 -13.84 5.14
N GLN A 32 15.53 -13.07 6.19
CA GLN A 32 15.92 -13.43 7.55
C GLN A 32 15.18 -14.70 8.06
N ALA A 33 14.02 -15.03 7.50
CA ALA A 33 13.27 -16.25 7.84
C ALA A 33 14.12 -17.52 7.69
N ASP A 34 14.84 -17.64 6.56
CA ASP A 34 15.66 -18.81 6.29
C ASP A 34 16.88 -18.88 7.21
N ARG A 35 17.43 -17.73 7.58
CA ARG A 35 18.52 -17.63 8.56
C ARG A 35 18.06 -18.06 9.95
N VAL A 36 16.87 -17.62 10.38
CA VAL A 36 16.27 -18.03 11.66
C VAL A 36 16.06 -19.55 11.66
N LYS A 37 15.44 -20.12 10.62
CA LYS A 37 15.23 -21.57 10.49
C LYS A 37 16.54 -22.36 10.53
N ALA A 38 17.58 -21.89 9.84
CA ALA A 38 18.88 -22.55 9.81
C ALA A 38 19.54 -22.54 11.20
N VAL A 39 19.46 -21.42 11.92
CA VAL A 39 19.97 -21.30 13.29
C VAL A 39 19.17 -22.19 14.24
N SER A 40 17.83 -22.16 14.21
CA SER A 40 16.97 -23.04 15.00
C SER A 40 17.29 -24.51 14.75
N SER A 41 17.41 -24.91 13.48
CA SER A 41 17.71 -26.30 13.09
C SER A 41 19.11 -26.76 13.50
N ASN A 42 20.09 -25.86 13.54
CA ASN A 42 21.43 -26.20 14.03
C ASN A 42 21.44 -26.30 15.56
N ALA A 43 20.76 -25.37 16.23
CA ALA A 43 20.65 -25.34 17.69
C ALA A 43 19.99 -26.62 18.25
N THR A 44 18.93 -27.12 17.63
CA THR A 44 18.24 -28.35 18.07
C THR A 44 19.13 -29.61 18.00
N ARG A 45 20.18 -29.61 17.16
CA ARG A 45 21.15 -30.74 17.12
C ARG A 45 21.92 -30.86 18.43
N PHE A 46 22.12 -29.75 19.13
CA PHE A 46 22.81 -29.71 20.43
C PHE A 46 21.88 -29.98 21.61
N SER A 47 20.55 -29.90 21.45
CA SER A 47 19.59 -30.26 22.50
C SER A 47 19.24 -31.76 22.51
N VAL A 48 19.22 -32.42 21.34
CA VAL A 48 18.77 -33.82 21.20
C VAL A 48 19.90 -34.86 21.33
N SER A 49 21.17 -34.47 21.17
CA SER A 49 22.30 -35.41 21.19
C SER A 49 22.67 -35.82 22.62
N ASP A 50 22.35 -37.06 23.02
CA ASP A 50 22.62 -37.54 24.38
C ASP A 50 24.09 -37.96 24.61
N ALA A 51 24.80 -38.35 23.55
CA ALA A 51 26.18 -38.86 23.60
C ALA A 51 27.23 -37.93 22.95
N GLY A 52 26.88 -36.67 22.66
CA GLY A 52 27.73 -35.70 21.97
C GLY A 52 28.24 -34.53 22.82
N TYR A 53 29.00 -33.63 22.19
CA TYR A 53 29.42 -32.37 22.80
C TYR A 53 28.21 -31.50 23.14
N LYS A 54 28.03 -31.16 24.42
CA LYS A 54 26.98 -30.28 24.95
C LYS A 54 27.62 -28.94 25.37
N PRO A 55 27.44 -27.86 24.59
CA PRO A 55 28.05 -26.56 24.90
C PRO A 55 27.46 -25.92 26.17
N CYS A 56 26.17 -26.14 26.42
CA CYS A 56 25.43 -25.66 27.59
C CYS A 56 24.22 -26.58 27.86
N ASP A 57 23.46 -26.27 28.91
CA ASP A 57 22.19 -26.93 29.21
C ASP A 57 21.25 -26.88 27.98
N PRO A 58 20.71 -28.02 27.50
CA PRO A 58 19.74 -28.07 26.42
C PRO A 58 18.57 -27.09 26.58
N GLN A 59 18.12 -26.86 27.81
CA GLN A 59 17.00 -25.97 28.07
C GLN A 59 17.32 -24.51 27.73
N VAL A 60 18.57 -24.08 27.94
CA VAL A 60 19.04 -22.74 27.53
C VAL A 60 19.03 -22.57 26.01
N ILE A 61 19.29 -23.66 25.27
CA ILE A 61 19.25 -23.66 23.81
C ILE A 61 17.80 -23.54 23.33
N GLU A 62 16.90 -24.32 23.91
CA GLU A 62 15.46 -24.28 23.59
C GLU A 62 14.85 -22.90 23.89
N ASP A 63 15.14 -22.32 25.05
CA ASP A 63 14.67 -20.98 25.42
C ASP A 63 15.14 -19.91 24.43
N ARG A 64 16.41 -19.97 24.00
CA ARG A 64 16.97 -19.02 23.02
C ARG A 64 16.38 -19.19 21.62
N VAL A 65 16.15 -20.43 21.18
CA VAL A 65 15.51 -20.72 19.90
C VAL A 65 14.06 -20.23 19.91
N SER A 66 13.32 -20.54 20.98
CA SER A 66 11.94 -20.07 21.15
C SER A 66 11.85 -18.54 21.17
N HIS A 67 12.76 -17.86 21.88
CA HIS A 67 12.81 -16.41 21.91
C HIS A 67 13.14 -15.81 20.52
N LEU A 68 14.08 -16.41 19.78
CA LEU A 68 14.42 -15.97 18.42
C LEU A 68 13.22 -16.08 17.48
N GLU A 69 12.48 -17.20 17.54
CA GLU A 69 11.28 -17.42 16.75
C GLU A 69 10.16 -16.45 17.13
N PHE A 70 9.97 -16.20 18.42
CA PHE A 70 9.02 -15.20 18.92
C PHE A 70 9.35 -13.79 18.38
N CYS A 71 10.60 -13.33 18.51
CA CYS A 71 11.00 -12.03 18.00
C CYS A 71 10.81 -11.91 16.47
N TYR A 72 11.07 -12.99 15.73
CA TYR A 72 10.82 -13.02 14.28
C TYR A 72 9.33 -12.92 13.94
N GLN A 73 8.47 -13.61 14.69
CA GLN A 73 7.02 -13.51 14.53
C GLN A 73 6.50 -12.11 14.84
N GLU A 74 6.94 -11.52 15.95
CA GLU A 74 6.61 -10.14 16.34
C GLU A 74 7.04 -9.15 15.25
N LEU A 75 8.26 -9.30 14.71
CA LEU A 75 8.76 -8.46 13.62
C LEU A 75 7.89 -8.56 12.36
N THR A 76 7.46 -9.78 12.02
CA THR A 76 6.58 -10.03 10.86
C THR A 76 5.21 -9.41 11.07
N GLN A 77 4.66 -9.51 12.28
CA GLN A 77 3.39 -8.89 12.63
C GLN A 77 3.46 -7.37 12.52
N LEU A 78 4.49 -6.73 13.10
CA LEU A 78 4.68 -5.29 13.02
C LEU A 78 4.84 -4.79 11.57
N ALA A 79 5.50 -5.58 10.72
CA ALA A 79 5.60 -5.27 9.29
C ALA A 79 4.24 -5.31 8.59
N ALA A 80 3.42 -6.33 8.86
CA ALA A 80 2.08 -6.45 8.31
C ALA A 80 1.16 -5.32 8.79
N GLU A 81 1.19 -4.98 10.08
CA GLU A 81 0.42 -3.87 10.65
C GLU A 81 0.79 -2.54 10.01
N ARG A 82 2.10 -2.27 9.86
CA ARG A 82 2.59 -1.08 9.16
C ARG A 82 2.11 -1.02 7.71
N ARG A 83 2.17 -2.14 6.99
CA ARG A 83 1.68 -2.23 5.61
C ARG A 83 0.20 -1.88 5.52
N ALA A 84 -0.63 -2.45 6.40
CA ALA A 84 -2.06 -2.17 6.43
C ALA A 84 -2.35 -0.65 6.62
N ARG A 85 -1.62 0.01 7.52
CA ARG A 85 -1.74 1.46 7.74
C ARG A 85 -1.32 2.30 6.54
N LEU A 86 -0.23 1.91 5.86
CA LEU A 86 0.21 2.58 4.64
C LEU A 86 -0.81 2.41 3.50
N GLU A 87 -1.37 1.22 3.34
CA GLU A 87 -2.42 0.96 2.35
C GLU A 87 -3.71 1.73 2.65
N GLU A 88 -4.09 1.86 3.92
CA GLU A 88 -5.22 2.70 4.35
C GLU A 88 -4.99 4.16 3.97
N SER A 89 -3.80 4.70 4.27
CA SER A 89 -3.44 6.07 3.88
C SER A 89 -3.45 6.24 2.36
N ARG A 90 -2.95 5.26 1.60
CA ARG A 90 -2.96 5.28 0.14
C ARG A 90 -4.39 5.39 -0.41
N ARG A 91 -5.33 4.59 0.13
CA ARG A 91 -6.74 4.62 -0.29
C ARG A 91 -7.35 6.00 -0.02
N LEU A 92 -7.07 6.60 1.14
CA LEU A 92 -7.53 7.95 1.46
C LEU A 92 -7.00 8.99 0.48
N TRP A 93 -5.70 8.99 0.21
CA TRP A 93 -5.11 9.97 -0.71
C TRP A 93 -5.55 9.76 -2.15
N LYS A 94 -5.75 8.51 -2.57
CA LYS A 94 -6.34 8.20 -3.87
C LYS A 94 -7.76 8.75 -3.98
N PHE A 95 -8.59 8.57 -2.96
CA PHE A 95 -9.93 9.14 -2.92
C PHE A 95 -9.92 10.67 -3.08
N PHE A 96 -9.04 11.39 -2.38
CA PHE A 96 -8.95 12.85 -2.56
C PHE A 96 -8.47 13.25 -3.94
N TRP A 97 -7.57 12.48 -4.54
CA TRP A 97 -7.11 12.71 -5.90
C TRP A 97 -8.24 12.50 -6.92
N ASP A 98 -8.97 11.38 -6.83
CA ASP A 98 -10.14 11.07 -7.67
C ASP A 98 -11.22 12.16 -7.51
N MET A 99 -11.50 12.60 -6.28
CA MET A 99 -12.46 13.68 -5.99
C MET A 99 -12.05 15.01 -6.63
N ALA A 100 -10.75 15.36 -6.57
CA ALA A 100 -10.26 16.59 -7.19
C ALA A 100 -10.32 16.54 -8.73
N GLU A 101 -10.12 15.36 -9.32
CA GLU A 101 -10.31 15.13 -10.76
C GLU A 101 -11.77 15.33 -11.17
N GLU A 102 -12.71 14.73 -10.43
CA GLU A 102 -14.15 14.87 -10.68
C GLU A 102 -14.64 16.32 -10.47
N GLU A 103 -14.17 17.02 -9.42
CA GLU A 103 -14.45 18.45 -9.26
C GLU A 103 -13.91 19.29 -10.42
N GLY A 104 -12.70 18.97 -10.91
CA GLY A 104 -12.11 19.63 -12.06
C GLY A 104 -12.94 19.42 -13.32
N TRP A 105 -13.39 18.19 -13.55
CA TRP A 105 -14.25 17.84 -14.68
C TRP A 105 -15.59 18.59 -14.62
N ILE A 106 -16.23 18.65 -13.46
CA ILE A 106 -17.48 19.40 -13.27
C ILE A 106 -17.28 20.88 -13.61
N ARG A 107 -16.23 21.52 -13.06
CA ARG A 107 -15.93 22.94 -13.34
C ARG A 107 -15.67 23.18 -14.83
N GLU A 108 -14.98 22.26 -15.50
CA GLU A 108 -14.77 22.34 -16.94
C GLU A 108 -16.10 22.29 -17.71
N LYS A 109 -17.02 21.38 -17.35
CA LYS A 109 -18.34 21.31 -17.98
C LYS A 109 -19.18 22.55 -17.68
N GLU A 110 -19.16 23.08 -16.46
CA GLU A 110 -19.84 24.33 -16.09
C GLU A 110 -19.32 25.53 -16.91
N GLN A 111 -18.00 25.62 -17.10
CA GLN A 111 -17.39 26.66 -17.93
C GLN A 111 -17.82 26.54 -19.39
N ILE A 112 -17.86 25.31 -19.93
CA ILE A 112 -18.37 25.04 -21.28
C ILE A 112 -19.82 25.52 -21.38
N LEU A 113 -20.71 25.08 -20.48
CA LEU A 113 -22.14 25.47 -20.47
C LEU A 113 -22.34 26.98 -20.37
N SER A 114 -21.62 27.65 -19.47
CA SER A 114 -21.69 29.12 -19.31
C SER A 114 -21.22 29.87 -20.57
N SER A 115 -20.20 29.34 -21.27
CA SER A 115 -19.75 29.90 -22.54
C SER A 115 -20.78 29.71 -23.67
N LEU A 116 -21.58 28.64 -23.59
CA LEU A 116 -22.61 28.31 -24.57
C LEU A 116 -23.86 29.20 -24.41
N GLU A 117 -24.24 29.58 -23.19
CA GLU A 117 -25.34 30.54 -22.94
C GLU A 117 -25.03 31.95 -23.48
N ASN A 118 -23.75 32.32 -23.52
CA ASN A 118 -23.30 33.59 -24.08
C ASN A 118 -23.22 33.59 -25.61
N ALA A 119 -23.19 32.42 -26.25
CA ALA A 119 -23.14 32.27 -27.71
C ALA A 119 -24.56 32.25 -28.32
N LYS A 120 -25.25 33.40 -28.30
CA LYS A 120 -26.60 33.59 -28.89
C LYS A 120 -26.64 33.64 -30.43
N ASP A 121 -25.82 32.84 -31.12
CA ASP A 121 -25.87 32.72 -32.59
C ASP A 121 -26.23 31.29 -33.01
N LEU A 122 -26.97 31.17 -34.11
CA LEU A 122 -27.50 29.92 -34.69
C LEU A 122 -26.41 28.85 -34.91
N THR A 123 -25.18 29.27 -35.17
CA THR A 123 -23.99 28.41 -35.29
C THR A 123 -23.56 27.81 -33.95
N GLY A 124 -23.76 28.55 -32.85
CA GLY A 124 -23.56 28.09 -31.47
C GLY A 124 -24.49 26.95 -31.11
N SER A 125 -25.77 27.02 -31.46
CA SER A 125 -26.77 25.96 -31.21
C SER A 125 -26.47 24.64 -31.94
N LEU A 126 -25.92 24.68 -33.16
CA LEU A 126 -25.52 23.47 -33.88
C LEU A 126 -24.26 22.83 -33.29
N ARG A 127 -23.28 23.65 -32.88
CA ARG A 127 -22.09 23.18 -32.18
C ARG A 127 -22.47 22.57 -30.82
N LEU A 128 -23.38 23.23 -30.10
CA LEU A 128 -23.99 22.78 -28.86
C LEU A 128 -24.58 21.37 -28.98
N LEU A 129 -25.41 21.14 -29.99
CA LEU A 129 -26.05 19.84 -30.21
C LEU A 129 -25.02 18.74 -30.48
N SER A 130 -23.94 19.05 -31.22
CA SER A 130 -22.86 18.09 -31.48
C SER A 130 -22.08 17.76 -30.21
N GLN A 131 -21.84 18.75 -29.36
CA GLN A 131 -21.09 18.59 -28.11
C GLN A 131 -21.92 17.86 -27.06
N GLN A 132 -23.23 18.14 -26.98
CA GLN A 132 -24.14 17.46 -26.07
C GLN A 132 -24.24 15.96 -26.37
N ARG A 133 -24.29 15.56 -27.65
CA ARG A 133 -24.23 14.12 -28.03
C ARG A 133 -22.91 13.46 -27.65
N ALA A 134 -21.79 14.18 -27.76
CA ALA A 134 -20.49 13.65 -27.34
C ALA A 134 -20.43 13.46 -25.82
N LEU A 135 -20.98 14.40 -25.05
CA LEU A 135 -21.09 14.30 -23.59
C LEU A 135 -22.00 13.14 -23.17
N GLU A 136 -23.15 12.94 -23.82
CA GLU A 136 -24.03 11.80 -23.54
C GLU A 136 -23.34 10.45 -23.78
N HIS A 137 -22.50 10.37 -24.83
CA HIS A 137 -21.72 9.17 -25.11
C HIS A 137 -20.60 8.94 -24.08
N GLU A 138 -19.91 10.00 -23.64
CA GLU A 138 -18.89 9.90 -22.56
C GLU A 138 -19.52 9.50 -21.22
N MET A 139 -20.69 10.06 -20.88
CA MET A 139 -21.42 9.71 -19.66
C MET A 139 -21.88 8.25 -19.69
N SER A 140 -22.42 7.76 -20.81
CA SER A 140 -22.79 6.36 -20.98
C SER A 140 -21.59 5.41 -20.84
N GLY A 141 -20.43 5.79 -21.38
CA GLY A 141 -19.22 4.97 -21.26
C GLY A 141 -18.66 4.90 -19.84
N ARG A 142 -18.85 5.95 -19.03
CA ARG A 142 -18.45 6.00 -17.62
C ARG A 142 -19.43 5.29 -16.68
N THR A 143 -20.72 5.20 -17.02
CA THR A 143 -21.71 4.47 -16.22
C THR A 143 -21.66 2.95 -16.40
N ASP A 144 -21.08 2.48 -17.51
CA ASP A 144 -20.95 1.07 -17.86
C ASP A 144 -19.60 0.44 -17.43
N SER A 145 -18.69 1.23 -16.81
CA SER A 145 -17.39 0.79 -16.27
C SER A 145 -17.38 0.75 -14.75
#